data_AF-A0A7C1QIT7-F1
#
_entry.id   AF-A0A7C1QIT7-F1
#
_cell.length_a   1.000
_cell.length_b   1.000
_cell.length_c   1.000
_cell.angle_alpha   90.00
_cell.angle_beta   90.00
_cell.angle_gamma   90.00
#
_symmetry.space_group_name_H-M   'P 1'
#
loop_
_entity.id
_entity.type
_entity.pdbx_description
1 polymer ?
#
loop_
_entity_poly.entity_id
_entity_poly.type
_entity_poly.pdbx_seq_one_letter_code
_entity_poly.pdbx_strand_id
1 'polypeptide(L)'
;MRNKEFKINEFLSLVLKWDKTLIYVNGNKFRQCKYVLLNIPVNDIDQYAFINSIDEVIDNLDHSLEEYTELIPPETKFWAHCSNLQAWAENDYNTDLLVLTLSFPLLKELTNAGDSKAKRVFKEEIGKRLMRGELSSIGYLIDGGYLRFLTCEEIVSIFSSDNCLVFDNIFKIYQKDDLDQFSLASSIFRDIGKYLFSSIERKLQHIFNTGNVEDLYIFFNYHMFDFLTDEEISMLFDSPMDLLERSLNILNNIDCENIKIEEGLLSEKIDNVLGEKIQERLLKLIYKKNMKYDVFFYLDLLKYLKNDDTDYLNYLENI
;
A
#
# COMPACT_ATOMS: atom_id res chain seq x y z
N MET A 1 -13.83 47.22 10.49
CA MET A 1 -14.41 45.94 10.05
C MET A 1 -14.65 45.06 11.26
N ARG A 2 -15.86 44.54 11.47
CA ARG A 2 -16.13 43.59 12.58
C ARG A 2 -15.62 42.22 12.15
N ASN A 3 -14.78 41.61 12.97
CA ASN A 3 -14.44 40.20 12.80
C ASN A 3 -15.73 39.39 13.02
N LYS A 4 -16.04 38.45 12.11
CA LYS A 4 -17.10 37.46 12.31
C LYS A 4 -16.44 36.17 12.78
N GLU A 5 -16.86 35.67 13.94
CA GLU A 5 -16.41 34.38 14.47
C GLU A 5 -17.57 33.39 14.43
N PHE A 6 -17.27 32.16 14.05
CA PHE A 6 -18.20 31.05 14.04
C PHE A 6 -17.56 29.86 14.77
N LYS A 7 -18.13 29.48 15.91
CA LYS A 7 -17.65 28.36 16.72
C LYS A 7 -18.41 27.10 16.32
N ILE A 8 -17.68 26.07 15.87
CA ILE A 8 -18.26 24.77 15.48
C ILE A 8 -18.40 23.87 16.71
N ASN A 9 -17.33 23.76 17.50
CA ASN A 9 -17.35 23.00 18.75
C ASN A 9 -16.34 23.60 19.74
N GLU A 10 -16.07 22.92 20.85
CA GLU A 10 -15.14 23.43 21.87
C GLU A 10 -13.72 23.65 21.35
N PHE A 11 -13.28 22.88 20.36
CA PHE A 11 -11.93 22.91 19.81
C PHE A 11 -11.84 23.65 18.47
N LEU A 12 -12.90 23.72 17.67
CA LEU A 12 -12.86 24.21 16.29
C LEU A 12 -13.68 25.49 16.11
N SER A 13 -13.06 26.53 15.55
CA SER A 13 -13.75 27.76 15.12
C SER A 13 -13.18 28.35 13.84
N LEU A 14 -13.96 29.19 13.18
CA LEU A 14 -13.55 29.97 12.02
C LEU A 14 -13.71 31.47 12.31
N VAL A 15 -12.80 32.28 11.78
CA VAL A 15 -12.85 33.74 11.88
C VAL A 15 -12.65 34.36 10.51
N LEU A 16 -13.58 35.23 10.08
CA LEU A 16 -13.40 36.09 8.92
C LEU A 16 -12.62 37.34 9.33
N LYS A 17 -11.40 37.48 8.82
CA LYS A 17 -10.52 38.61 9.10
C LYS A 17 -9.75 39.01 7.85
N TRP A 18 -9.78 40.31 7.52
CA TRP A 18 -9.12 40.86 6.32
C TRP A 18 -9.52 40.12 5.04
N ASP A 19 -10.82 39.88 4.87
CA ASP A 19 -11.41 39.15 3.73
C ASP A 19 -10.89 37.71 3.55
N LYS A 20 -10.29 37.13 4.59
CA LYS A 20 -9.83 35.75 4.63
C LYS A 20 -10.51 34.98 5.75
N THR A 21 -10.95 33.77 5.42
CA THR A 21 -11.43 32.79 6.39
C THR A 21 -10.23 32.11 7.02
N LEU A 22 -10.12 32.19 8.35
CA LEU A 22 -9.07 31.55 9.13
C LEU A 22 -9.68 30.47 10.02
N ILE A 23 -9.13 29.27 9.98
CA ILE A 23 -9.54 28.17 10.86
C ILE A 23 -8.66 28.18 12.12
N TYR A 24 -9.27 27.91 13.27
CA TYR A 24 -8.60 27.82 14.56
C TYR A 24 -8.92 26.47 15.23
N VAL A 25 -7.88 25.82 15.74
CA VAL A 25 -7.98 24.61 16.56
C VAL A 25 -7.41 24.92 17.95
N ASN A 26 -8.24 24.80 18.99
CA ASN A 26 -7.94 25.15 20.38
C ASN A 26 -7.33 26.57 20.51
N GLY A 27 -7.92 27.53 19.80
CA GLY A 27 -7.44 28.92 19.75
C GLY A 27 -6.18 29.16 18.92
N ASN A 28 -5.54 28.13 18.39
CA ASN A 28 -4.36 28.25 17.53
C ASN A 28 -4.74 28.27 16.05
N LYS A 29 -4.14 29.19 15.29
CA LYS A 29 -4.40 29.32 13.85
C LYS A 29 -3.94 28.06 13.10
N PHE A 30 -4.87 27.36 12.47
CA PHE A 30 -4.61 26.25 11.57
C PHE A 30 -4.16 26.78 10.21
N ARG A 31 -2.97 26.36 9.74
CA ARG A 31 -2.29 26.97 8.58
C ARG A 31 -2.40 26.15 7.29
N GLN A 32 -2.96 24.94 7.36
CA GLN A 32 -2.99 24.00 6.25
C GLN A 32 -4.35 24.09 5.55
N CYS A 33 -4.55 25.13 4.74
CA CYS A 33 -5.78 25.28 3.96
C CYS A 33 -5.38 25.68 2.55
N LYS A 34 -5.38 24.70 1.64
CA LYS A 34 -5.23 24.96 0.21
C LYS A 34 -6.60 25.03 -0.47
N TYR A 35 -7.52 24.09 -0.22
CA TYR A 35 -8.81 24.07 -0.92
C TYR A 35 -9.93 23.44 -0.07
N VAL A 36 -11.10 24.06 -0.04
CA VAL A 36 -12.33 23.53 0.60
C VAL A 36 -13.57 23.67 -0.30
N LEU A 37 -13.47 24.46 -1.38
CA LEU A 37 -14.59 24.73 -2.29
C LEU A 37 -14.38 23.91 -3.56
N LEU A 38 -15.10 22.81 -3.67
CA LEU A 38 -15.29 22.11 -4.94
C LEU A 38 -16.54 22.68 -5.61
N ASN A 39 -16.37 23.28 -6.78
CA ASN A 39 -17.49 23.71 -7.61
C ASN A 39 -17.81 22.60 -8.62
N ILE A 40 -18.68 21.67 -8.24
CA ILE A 40 -19.10 20.57 -9.13
C ILE A 40 -20.26 21.07 -10.00
N PRO A 41 -20.13 21.09 -11.35
CA PRO A 41 -21.23 21.47 -12.23
C PRO A 41 -22.44 20.55 -12.03
N VAL A 42 -23.64 21.15 -11.93
CA VAL A 42 -24.90 20.41 -11.66
C VAL A 42 -25.19 19.33 -12.72
N ASN A 43 -24.68 19.52 -13.94
CA ASN A 43 -24.87 18.58 -15.06
C ASN A 43 -24.01 17.30 -14.96
N ASP A 44 -23.02 17.27 -14.06
CA ASP A 44 -22.10 16.14 -13.90
C ASP A 44 -22.34 15.33 -12.61
N ILE A 45 -23.34 15.70 -11.80
CA ILE A 45 -23.64 15.06 -10.49
C ILE A 45 -23.82 13.54 -10.61
N ASP A 46 -24.46 13.06 -11.68
CA ASP A 46 -24.69 11.63 -11.91
C ASP A 46 -23.39 10.84 -12.12
N GLN A 47 -22.31 11.49 -12.56
CA GLN A 47 -21.00 10.86 -12.76
C GLN A 47 -20.28 10.60 -11.43
N TYR A 48 -20.66 11.31 -10.37
CA TYR A 48 -20.03 11.22 -9.04
C TYR A 48 -20.82 10.35 -8.04
N ALA A 49 -21.93 9.73 -8.47
CA ALA A 49 -22.82 8.95 -7.60
C ALA A 49 -22.20 7.64 -7.03
N PHE A 50 -21.10 7.16 -7.62
CA PHE A 50 -20.42 5.90 -7.22
C PHE A 50 -19.09 6.12 -6.50
N ILE A 51 -18.83 7.35 -6.05
CA ILE A 51 -17.51 7.72 -5.52
C ILE A 51 -17.41 7.43 -4.04
N ASN A 52 -16.30 6.81 -3.64
CA ASN A 52 -16.09 6.36 -2.26
C ASN A 52 -15.40 7.40 -1.37
N SER A 53 -14.86 8.48 -1.95
CA SER A 53 -14.32 9.62 -1.22
C SER A 53 -14.22 10.87 -2.10
N ILE A 54 -14.25 12.07 -1.51
CA ILE A 54 -14.02 13.32 -2.26
C ILE A 54 -12.64 13.34 -2.94
N ASP A 55 -11.66 12.58 -2.42
CA ASP A 55 -10.30 12.55 -2.97
C ASP A 55 -10.27 11.91 -4.37
N GLU A 56 -11.06 10.84 -4.56
CA GLU A 56 -11.24 10.18 -5.86
C GLU A 56 -11.88 11.13 -6.90
N VAL A 57 -12.69 12.10 -6.45
CA VAL A 57 -13.21 13.18 -7.30
C VAL A 57 -12.07 14.12 -7.69
N ILE A 58 -11.30 14.59 -6.72
CA ILE A 58 -10.27 15.62 -6.90
C ILE A 58 -9.16 15.16 -7.82
N ASP A 59 -8.71 13.90 -7.71
CA ASP A 59 -7.68 13.35 -8.58
C ASP A 59 -8.14 13.28 -10.05
N ASN A 60 -9.45 13.26 -10.30
CA ASN A 60 -10.06 13.25 -11.63
C ASN A 60 -10.55 14.63 -12.11
N LEU A 61 -10.52 15.66 -11.26
CA LEU A 61 -10.97 17.01 -11.63
C LEU A 61 -9.83 17.80 -12.27
N ASP A 62 -10.10 18.35 -13.44
CA ASP A 62 -9.22 19.29 -14.12
C ASP A 62 -9.04 20.55 -13.25
N HIS A 63 -7.79 20.97 -13.04
CA HIS A 63 -7.41 22.13 -12.22
C HIS A 63 -8.05 23.46 -12.69
N SER A 64 -8.71 23.47 -13.86
CA SER A 64 -9.49 24.58 -14.41
C SER A 64 -10.71 24.99 -13.55
N LEU A 65 -11.18 24.14 -12.64
CA LEU A 65 -12.23 24.51 -11.66
C LEU A 65 -11.72 25.40 -10.52
N GLU A 66 -10.40 25.58 -10.38
CA GLU A 66 -9.77 26.41 -9.33
C GLU A 66 -9.86 27.92 -9.65
N GLU A 67 -10.06 28.29 -10.92
CA GLU A 67 -9.92 29.67 -11.43
C GLU A 67 -11.13 30.58 -11.15
N TYR A 68 -12.29 30.03 -10.80
CA TYR A 68 -13.52 30.83 -10.57
C TYR A 68 -13.67 31.38 -9.14
N THR A 69 -12.69 31.16 -8.27
CA THR A 69 -12.80 31.53 -6.86
C THR A 69 -12.80 33.05 -6.62
N GLU A 70 -12.28 33.88 -7.53
CA GLU A 70 -12.19 35.34 -7.32
C GLU A 70 -13.54 36.07 -7.34
N LEU A 71 -14.60 35.46 -7.89
CA LEU A 71 -15.92 36.08 -8.05
C LEU A 71 -16.84 35.95 -6.82
N ILE A 72 -16.49 35.10 -5.84
CA ILE A 72 -17.35 34.85 -4.67
C ILE A 72 -17.00 35.83 -3.54
N PRO A 73 -17.97 36.60 -3.00
CA PRO A 73 -17.72 37.51 -1.88
C PRO A 73 -17.09 36.81 -0.67
N PRO A 74 -16.14 37.45 0.05
CA PRO A 74 -15.48 36.86 1.21
C PRO A 74 -16.44 36.33 2.27
N GLU A 75 -17.56 37.02 2.49
CA GLU A 75 -18.59 36.57 3.45
C GLU A 75 -19.31 35.30 2.99
N THR A 76 -19.56 35.16 1.69
CA THR A 76 -20.18 33.95 1.12
C THR A 76 -19.23 32.76 1.21
N LYS A 77 -17.94 32.96 0.92
CA LYS A 77 -16.91 31.92 1.14
C LYS A 77 -16.85 31.51 2.61
N PHE A 78 -16.84 32.48 3.53
CA PHE A 78 -16.84 32.22 4.96
C PHE A 78 -18.03 31.37 5.38
N TRP A 79 -19.25 31.72 4.94
CA TRP A 79 -20.44 30.91 5.18
C TRP A 79 -20.30 29.48 4.65
N ALA A 80 -19.83 29.31 3.41
CA ALA A 80 -19.62 28.00 2.82
C ALA A 80 -18.60 27.15 3.62
N HIS A 81 -17.46 27.73 4.01
CA HIS A 81 -16.48 27.05 4.86
C HIS A 81 -17.05 26.65 6.22
N CYS A 82 -17.80 27.55 6.87
CA CYS A 82 -18.46 27.27 8.14
C CYS A 82 -19.45 26.10 8.01
N SER A 83 -20.30 26.11 6.97
CA SER A 83 -21.27 25.05 6.72
C SER A 83 -20.60 23.70 6.45
N ASN A 84 -19.54 23.66 5.63
CA ASN A 84 -18.82 22.41 5.34
C ASN A 84 -18.16 21.82 6.60
N LEU A 85 -17.43 22.64 7.36
CA LEU A 85 -16.76 22.17 8.58
C LEU A 85 -17.75 21.86 9.72
N GLN A 86 -18.90 22.56 9.79
CA GLN A 86 -19.97 22.24 10.73
C GLN A 86 -20.60 20.89 10.38
N ALA A 87 -20.99 20.67 9.12
CA ALA A 87 -21.56 19.41 8.67
C ALA A 87 -20.58 18.25 8.92
N TRP A 88 -19.29 18.45 8.63
CA TRP A 88 -18.24 17.48 8.95
C TRP A 88 -18.17 17.14 10.45
N ALA A 89 -18.14 18.15 11.33
CA ALA A 89 -18.05 17.93 12.77
C ALA A 89 -19.32 17.30 13.37
N GLU A 90 -20.50 17.67 12.87
CA GLU A 90 -21.80 17.13 13.28
C GLU A 90 -21.99 15.68 12.80
N ASN A 91 -21.42 15.30 11.66
CA ASN A 91 -21.41 13.93 11.15
C ASN A 91 -20.18 13.15 11.63
N ASP A 92 -19.86 13.27 12.91
CA ASP A 92 -18.79 12.51 13.56
C ASP A 92 -17.41 12.59 12.89
N TYR A 93 -17.08 13.75 12.32
CA TYR A 93 -15.84 13.97 11.58
C TYR A 93 -15.68 13.05 10.36
N ASN A 94 -16.79 12.66 9.72
CA ASN A 94 -16.79 11.82 8.52
C ASN A 94 -15.93 12.44 7.40
N THR A 95 -14.78 11.86 7.15
CA THR A 95 -13.79 12.29 6.14
C THR A 95 -14.27 12.12 4.71
N ASP A 96 -15.37 11.41 4.45
CA ASP A 96 -16.00 11.42 3.13
C ASP A 96 -16.61 12.80 2.80
N LEU A 97 -16.79 13.67 3.81
CA LEU A 97 -17.33 15.03 3.65
C LEU A 97 -16.24 16.10 3.44
N LEU A 98 -14.95 15.76 3.62
CA LEU A 98 -13.83 16.68 3.46
C LEU A 98 -12.63 15.99 2.81
N VAL A 99 -12.08 16.60 1.77
CA VAL A 99 -10.81 16.22 1.15
C VAL A 99 -9.71 15.92 2.18
N LEU A 100 -8.96 14.84 1.94
CA LEU A 100 -7.88 14.31 2.77
C LEU A 100 -6.78 15.32 3.07
N THR A 101 -6.49 16.25 2.15
CA THR A 101 -5.54 17.35 2.37
C THR A 101 -6.00 18.37 3.42
N LEU A 102 -7.28 18.33 3.83
CA LEU A 102 -7.85 19.13 4.92
C LEU A 102 -8.24 18.28 6.12
N SER A 103 -8.95 17.17 5.90
CA SER A 103 -9.54 16.36 6.97
C SER A 103 -8.48 15.72 7.87
N PHE A 104 -7.42 15.13 7.29
CA PHE A 104 -6.35 14.49 8.07
C PHE A 104 -5.56 15.48 8.93
N PRO A 105 -5.10 16.63 8.39
CA PRO A 105 -4.48 17.66 9.21
C PRO A 105 -5.39 18.21 10.32
N LEU A 106 -6.68 18.43 10.05
CA LEU A 106 -7.62 18.90 11.08
C LEU A 106 -7.82 17.85 12.18
N LEU A 107 -8.04 16.58 11.82
CA LEU A 107 -8.16 15.48 12.77
C LEU A 107 -6.91 15.34 13.64
N LYS A 108 -5.72 15.50 13.05
CA LYS A 108 -4.45 15.51 13.78
C LYS A 108 -4.39 16.63 14.80
N GLU A 109 -4.72 17.87 14.41
CA GLU A 109 -4.69 19.01 15.32
C GLU A 109 -5.77 18.92 16.42
N LEU A 110 -6.97 18.42 16.10
CA LEU A 110 -8.01 18.15 17.09
C LEU A 110 -7.59 17.05 18.09
N THR A 111 -6.93 16.00 17.59
CA THR A 111 -6.34 14.95 18.43
C THR A 111 -5.30 15.53 19.38
N ASN A 112 -4.42 16.40 18.88
CA ASN A 112 -3.39 17.09 19.68
C ASN A 112 -4.02 18.04 20.72
N ALA A 113 -5.18 18.64 20.40
CA ALA A 113 -5.93 19.48 21.31
C ALA A 113 -6.67 18.72 22.42
N GLY A 114 -6.70 17.37 22.35
CA GLY A 114 -7.33 16.52 23.36
C GLY A 114 -8.76 16.09 23.03
N ASP A 115 -9.24 16.31 21.81
CA ASP A 115 -10.54 15.80 21.37
C ASP A 115 -10.48 14.27 21.21
N SER A 116 -11.10 13.55 22.16
CA SER A 116 -11.11 12.09 22.19
C SER A 116 -11.90 11.47 21.03
N LYS A 117 -12.93 12.16 20.54
CA LYS A 117 -13.72 11.75 19.38
C LYS A 117 -12.88 11.88 18.11
N ALA A 118 -12.20 13.02 17.93
CA ALA A 118 -11.28 13.21 16.81
C ALA A 118 -10.14 12.18 16.83
N LYS A 119 -9.57 11.90 18.01
CA LYS A 119 -8.53 10.87 18.17
C LYS A 119 -8.97 9.49 17.68
N ARG A 120 -10.19 9.08 18.05
CA ARG A 120 -10.75 7.80 17.61
C ARG A 120 -10.95 7.78 16.09
N VAL A 121 -11.65 8.77 15.55
CA VAL A 121 -11.96 8.87 14.12
C VAL A 121 -10.68 8.96 13.28
N PHE A 122 -9.67 9.67 13.77
CA PHE A 122 -8.38 9.81 13.09
C PHE A 122 -7.68 8.46 12.89
N LYS A 123 -7.62 7.63 13.93
CA LYS A 123 -7.05 6.28 13.82
C LYS A 123 -7.86 5.37 12.91
N GLU A 124 -9.19 5.39 13.06
CA GLU A 124 -10.10 4.60 12.22
C GLU A 124 -9.95 4.96 10.74
N GLU A 125 -9.79 6.24 10.43
CA GLU A 125 -9.64 6.69 9.06
C GLU A 125 -8.28 6.32 8.45
N ILE A 126 -7.19 6.42 9.22
CA ILE A 126 -5.89 5.87 8.78
C ILE A 126 -6.06 4.40 8.44
N GLY A 127 -6.71 3.61 9.31
CA GLY A 127 -6.96 2.20 9.08
C GLY A 127 -7.79 1.92 7.83
N LYS A 128 -8.90 2.64 7.62
CA LYS A 128 -9.76 2.48 6.43
C LYS A 128 -9.01 2.76 5.14
N ARG A 129 -8.22 3.83 5.07
CA ARG A 129 -7.44 4.20 3.88
C ARG A 129 -6.37 3.16 3.57
N LEU A 130 -5.68 2.65 4.60
CA LEU A 130 -4.77 1.53 4.45
C LEU A 130 -5.50 0.30 3.91
N MET A 131 -6.64 -0.10 4.49
CA MET A 131 -7.38 -1.28 4.01
C MET A 131 -7.85 -1.16 2.55
N ARG A 132 -8.29 0.04 2.11
CA ARG A 132 -8.77 0.28 0.73
C ARG A 132 -7.66 0.11 -0.32
N GLY A 133 -6.39 0.29 0.02
CA GLY A 133 -5.29 -0.01 -0.90
C GLY A 133 -5.03 1.02 -2.00
N GLU A 134 -5.63 2.21 -1.93
CA GLU A 134 -5.37 3.27 -2.91
C GLU A 134 -3.97 3.86 -2.70
N LEU A 135 -3.06 3.68 -3.67
CA LEU A 135 -1.65 3.99 -3.47
C LEU A 135 -1.37 5.49 -3.26
N SER A 136 -2.10 6.40 -3.92
CA SER A 136 -2.00 7.85 -3.71
C SER A 136 -2.30 8.21 -2.25
N SER A 137 -3.44 7.73 -1.73
CA SER A 137 -3.83 7.87 -0.32
C SER A 137 -2.79 7.27 0.62
N ILE A 138 -2.29 6.06 0.35
CA ILE A 138 -1.30 5.40 1.21
C ILE A 138 0.03 6.15 1.21
N GLY A 139 0.51 6.58 0.04
CA GLY A 139 1.71 7.40 -0.10
C GLY A 139 1.60 8.68 0.74
N TYR A 140 0.47 9.39 0.65
CA TYR A 140 0.22 10.56 1.49
C TYR A 140 0.28 10.25 2.99
N LEU A 141 -0.28 9.12 3.42
CA LEU A 141 -0.26 8.72 4.83
C LEU A 141 1.16 8.42 5.33
N ILE A 142 1.97 7.78 4.50
CA ILE A 142 3.36 7.46 4.82
C ILE A 142 4.20 8.74 4.86
N ASP A 143 4.14 9.56 3.80
CA ASP A 143 4.91 10.79 3.67
C ASP A 143 4.55 11.82 4.76
N GLY A 144 3.26 11.90 5.13
CA GLY A 144 2.77 12.74 6.22
C GLY A 144 3.14 12.22 7.63
N GLY A 145 3.72 11.02 7.71
CA GLY A 145 4.04 10.33 8.95
C GLY A 145 2.79 10.06 9.78
N TYR A 146 1.69 9.67 9.14
CA TYR A 146 0.43 9.36 9.81
C TYR A 146 0.43 7.96 10.46
N LEU A 147 1.25 7.04 9.97
CA LEU A 147 1.37 5.70 10.56
C LEU A 147 1.84 5.70 12.01
N ARG A 148 2.61 6.71 12.45
CA ARG A 148 3.07 6.83 13.85
C ARG A 148 1.95 7.02 14.88
N PHE A 149 0.73 7.29 14.43
CA PHE A 149 -0.44 7.40 15.30
C PHE A 149 -1.10 6.05 15.58
N LEU A 150 -0.68 4.99 14.87
CA LEU A 150 -1.09 3.61 15.11
C LEU A 150 -0.01 2.87 15.91
N THR A 151 -0.42 1.91 16.73
CA THR A 151 0.52 0.97 17.36
C THR A 151 0.94 -0.10 16.35
N CYS A 152 2.03 -0.81 16.64
CA CYS A 152 2.47 -1.92 15.79
C CYS A 152 1.36 -2.98 15.65
N GLU A 153 0.64 -3.28 16.73
CA GLU A 153 -0.46 -4.26 16.72
C GLU A 153 -1.63 -3.79 15.85
N GLU A 154 -1.97 -2.49 15.90
CA GLU A 154 -3.01 -1.90 15.05
C GLU A 154 -2.61 -2.01 13.57
N ILE A 155 -1.36 -1.68 13.22
CA ILE A 155 -0.83 -1.78 11.85
C ILE A 155 -0.86 -3.23 11.35
N VAL A 156 -0.34 -4.17 12.14
CA VAL A 156 -0.36 -5.60 11.79
C VAL A 156 -1.81 -6.08 11.60
N SER A 157 -2.73 -5.73 12.50
CA SER A 157 -4.13 -6.12 12.38
C SER A 157 -4.79 -5.59 11.10
N ILE A 158 -4.42 -4.40 10.63
CA ILE A 158 -4.92 -3.82 9.38
C ILE A 158 -4.40 -4.61 8.18
N PHE A 159 -3.09 -4.84 8.10
CA PHE A 159 -2.45 -5.49 6.95
C PHE A 159 -2.67 -7.01 6.89
N SER A 160 -2.92 -7.66 8.03
CA SER A 160 -3.30 -9.07 8.07
C SER A 160 -4.77 -9.32 7.71
N SER A 161 -5.62 -8.29 7.67
CA SER A 161 -7.04 -8.43 7.31
C SER A 161 -7.21 -8.98 5.89
N ASP A 162 -8.18 -9.88 5.69
CA ASP A 162 -8.55 -10.40 4.37
C ASP A 162 -9.17 -9.33 3.46
N ASN A 163 -9.66 -8.23 4.03
CA ASN A 163 -10.21 -7.10 3.29
C ASN A 163 -9.15 -6.05 2.91
N CYS A 164 -7.88 -6.26 3.27
CA CYS A 164 -6.81 -5.32 3.00
C CYS A 164 -6.30 -5.52 1.56
N LEU A 165 -6.46 -4.49 0.72
CA LEU A 165 -6.17 -4.56 -0.71
C LEU A 165 -4.77 -4.05 -1.08
N VAL A 166 -3.98 -3.57 -0.11
CA VAL A 166 -2.70 -2.91 -0.39
C VAL A 166 -1.75 -3.81 -1.16
N PHE A 167 -1.55 -5.03 -0.67
CA PHE A 167 -0.64 -5.98 -1.30
C PHE A 167 -1.13 -6.35 -2.70
N ASP A 168 -2.42 -6.63 -2.88
CA ASP A 168 -2.99 -6.97 -4.20
C ASP A 168 -2.84 -5.82 -5.20
N ASN A 169 -3.01 -4.58 -4.77
CA ASN A 169 -2.86 -3.42 -5.64
C ASN A 169 -1.40 -3.19 -6.04
N ILE A 170 -0.45 -3.32 -5.10
CA ILE A 170 0.98 -3.29 -5.39
C ILE A 170 1.36 -4.42 -6.35
N PHE A 171 0.89 -5.64 -6.07
CA PHE A 171 1.19 -6.82 -6.89
C PHE A 171 0.67 -6.66 -8.32
N LYS A 172 -0.53 -6.11 -8.51
CA LYS A 172 -1.09 -5.81 -9.84
C LYS A 172 -0.28 -4.79 -10.64
N ILE A 173 0.36 -3.83 -9.98
CA ILE A 173 1.22 -2.85 -10.66
C ILE A 173 2.48 -3.54 -11.17
N TYR A 174 3.07 -4.40 -10.35
CA TYR A 174 4.21 -5.23 -10.75
C TYR A 174 3.87 -6.23 -11.86
N GLN A 175 2.66 -6.79 -11.86
CA GLN A 175 2.16 -7.62 -12.97
C GLN A 175 2.05 -6.86 -14.29
N LYS A 176 1.60 -5.60 -14.24
CA LYS A 176 1.34 -4.80 -15.44
C LYS A 176 2.57 -4.11 -16.00
N ASP A 177 3.67 -4.11 -15.26
CA ASP A 177 4.84 -3.27 -15.54
C ASP A 177 4.43 -1.80 -15.74
N ASP A 178 3.50 -1.32 -14.90
CA ASP A 178 2.98 0.04 -14.96
C ASP A 178 4.04 1.01 -14.42
N LEU A 179 4.90 1.48 -15.33
CA LEU A 179 6.04 2.35 -15.01
C LEU A 179 5.65 3.64 -14.27
N ASP A 180 4.44 4.16 -14.50
CA ASP A 180 3.98 5.40 -13.87
C ASP A 180 3.72 5.19 -12.37
N GLN A 181 3.15 4.03 -11.99
CA GLN A 181 2.87 3.70 -10.60
C GLN A 181 3.97 2.88 -9.92
N PHE A 182 4.90 2.33 -10.70
CA PHE A 182 5.96 1.45 -10.20
C PHE A 182 6.76 2.09 -9.07
N SER A 183 7.25 3.31 -9.27
CA SER A 183 8.05 4.01 -8.26
C SER A 183 7.27 4.22 -6.95
N LEU A 184 5.98 4.52 -7.03
CA LEU A 184 5.13 4.71 -5.86
C LEU A 184 4.88 3.37 -5.15
N ALA A 185 4.53 2.32 -5.90
CA ALA A 185 4.32 0.98 -5.37
C ALA A 185 5.56 0.43 -4.67
N SER A 186 6.74 0.57 -5.28
CA SER A 186 8.01 0.15 -4.67
C SER A 186 8.37 0.96 -3.43
N SER A 187 8.10 2.27 -3.41
CA SER A 187 8.30 3.08 -2.22
C SER A 187 7.40 2.64 -1.07
N ILE A 188 6.10 2.48 -1.34
CA ILE A 188 5.13 2.01 -0.34
C ILE A 188 5.55 0.63 0.17
N PHE A 189 5.82 -0.31 -0.73
CA PHE A 189 6.20 -1.68 -0.35
C PHE A 189 7.45 -1.70 0.53
N ARG A 190 8.43 -0.83 0.26
CA ARG A 190 9.62 -0.70 1.12
C ARG A 190 9.28 -0.25 2.54
N ASP A 191 8.31 0.64 2.69
CA ASP A 191 7.96 1.23 4.00
C ASP A 191 7.06 0.31 4.83
N ILE A 192 6.20 -0.49 4.19
CA ILE A 192 5.21 -1.34 4.88
C ILE A 192 5.41 -2.85 4.69
N GLY A 193 6.38 -3.29 3.88
CA GLY A 193 6.55 -4.69 3.47
C GLY A 193 6.65 -5.67 4.62
N LYS A 194 7.30 -5.27 5.72
CA LYS A 194 7.41 -6.04 6.97
C LYS A 194 6.08 -6.33 7.67
N TYR A 195 5.00 -5.67 7.29
CA TYR A 195 3.65 -5.90 7.82
C TYR A 195 2.79 -6.76 6.88
N LEU A 196 3.29 -7.11 5.71
CA LEU A 196 2.53 -7.76 4.64
C LEU A 196 2.68 -9.29 4.63
N PHE A 197 3.31 -9.90 5.64
CA PHE A 197 3.55 -11.34 5.73
C PHE A 197 2.31 -12.18 5.41
N SER A 198 1.17 -11.92 6.07
CA SER A 198 -0.06 -12.68 5.84
C SER A 198 -0.60 -12.54 4.42
N SER A 199 -0.44 -11.37 3.80
CA SER A 199 -0.86 -11.15 2.41
C SER A 199 0.04 -11.87 1.41
N ILE A 200 1.36 -11.84 1.66
CA ILE A 200 2.37 -12.58 0.91
C ILE A 200 2.09 -14.09 0.99
N GLU A 201 1.87 -14.62 2.20
CA GLU A 201 1.56 -16.02 2.43
C GLU A 201 0.31 -16.47 1.65
N ARG A 202 -0.80 -15.73 1.75
CA ARG A 202 -2.06 -16.02 1.03
C ARG A 202 -1.85 -16.04 -0.48
N LYS A 203 -1.12 -15.06 -1.02
CA LYS A 203 -0.87 -14.98 -2.46
C LYS A 203 0.03 -16.13 -2.93
N LEU A 204 1.07 -16.49 -2.18
CA LEU A 204 1.91 -17.65 -2.49
C LEU A 204 1.10 -18.96 -2.47
N GLN A 205 0.23 -19.16 -1.48
CA GLN A 205 -0.72 -20.29 -1.45
C GLN A 205 -1.57 -20.34 -2.73
N HIS A 206 -2.13 -19.20 -3.15
CA HIS A 206 -2.89 -19.14 -4.39
C HIS A 206 -2.05 -19.48 -5.62
N ILE A 207 -0.83 -18.95 -5.71
CA ILE A 207 0.12 -19.23 -6.80
C ILE A 207 0.39 -20.72 -6.91
N PHE A 208 0.68 -21.40 -5.80
CA PHE A 208 0.98 -22.84 -5.86
C PHE A 208 -0.24 -23.70 -6.13
N ASN A 209 -1.42 -23.28 -5.67
CA ASN A 209 -2.66 -24.00 -5.96
C ASN A 209 -3.07 -23.87 -7.43
N THR A 210 -2.73 -22.75 -8.07
CA THR A 210 -3.05 -22.48 -9.48
C THR A 210 -1.93 -22.88 -10.45
N GLY A 211 -0.70 -23.01 -9.96
CA GLY A 211 0.49 -23.18 -10.80
C GLY A 211 0.82 -21.92 -11.61
N ASN A 212 0.44 -20.73 -11.14
CA ASN A 212 0.67 -19.48 -11.87
C ASN A 212 2.15 -19.07 -11.81
N VAL A 213 2.87 -19.44 -12.86
CA VAL A 213 4.29 -19.17 -13.07
C VAL A 213 4.62 -17.67 -13.09
N GLU A 214 3.80 -16.88 -13.77
CA GLU A 214 4.04 -15.44 -13.96
C GLU A 214 3.96 -14.69 -12.63
N ASP A 215 2.95 -15.03 -11.81
CA ASP A 215 2.84 -14.50 -10.47
C ASP A 215 4.02 -14.93 -9.57
N LEU A 216 4.48 -16.18 -9.70
CA LEU A 216 5.65 -16.65 -8.97
C LEU A 216 6.92 -15.89 -9.35
N TYR A 217 7.09 -15.61 -10.65
CA TYR A 217 8.21 -14.83 -11.18
C TYR A 217 8.24 -13.41 -10.60
N ILE A 218 7.08 -12.76 -10.49
CA ILE A 218 6.95 -11.42 -9.87
C ILE A 218 7.43 -11.40 -8.42
N PHE A 219 7.12 -12.44 -7.62
CA PHE A 219 7.60 -12.53 -6.24
C PHE A 219 9.13 -12.48 -6.14
N PHE A 220 9.79 -13.19 -7.05
CA PHE A 220 11.24 -13.32 -7.06
C PHE A 220 11.92 -12.05 -7.61
N ASN A 221 11.55 -11.54 -8.78
CA ASN A 221 12.26 -10.39 -9.37
C ASN A 221 12.09 -9.10 -8.59
N TYR A 222 10.95 -8.92 -7.91
CA TYR A 222 10.72 -7.73 -7.10
C TYR A 222 11.13 -7.93 -5.64
N HIS A 223 11.91 -8.99 -5.36
CA HIS A 223 12.51 -9.25 -4.06
C HIS A 223 11.50 -9.15 -2.90
N MET A 224 10.28 -9.66 -3.09
CA MET A 224 9.19 -9.45 -2.14
C MET A 224 9.46 -10.09 -0.76
N PHE A 225 10.31 -11.12 -0.74
CA PHE A 225 10.73 -11.82 0.47
C PHE A 225 11.72 -11.02 1.32
N ASP A 226 12.43 -10.03 0.75
CA ASP A 226 13.51 -9.33 1.45
C ASP A 226 13.03 -8.51 2.64
N PHE A 227 11.72 -8.21 2.67
CA PHE A 227 11.06 -7.45 3.72
C PHE A 227 10.56 -8.30 4.89
N LEU A 228 10.58 -9.63 4.76
CA LEU A 228 10.16 -10.57 5.80
C LEU A 228 11.29 -10.84 6.79
N THR A 229 10.99 -11.22 8.03
CA THR A 229 12.03 -11.66 8.98
C THR A 229 12.56 -13.05 8.61
N ASP A 230 13.72 -13.43 9.17
CA ASP A 230 14.29 -14.75 8.93
C ASP A 230 13.38 -15.87 9.46
N GLU A 231 12.65 -15.61 10.56
CA GLU A 231 11.61 -16.52 11.06
C GLU A 231 10.42 -16.60 10.11
N GLU A 232 9.96 -15.48 9.55
CA GLU A 232 8.86 -15.46 8.57
C GLU A 232 9.24 -16.19 7.28
N ILE A 233 10.45 -15.96 6.77
CA ILE A 233 11.02 -16.71 5.64
C ILE A 233 11.07 -18.19 6.01
N SER A 234 11.59 -18.54 7.19
CA SER A 234 11.61 -19.95 7.62
C SER A 234 10.20 -20.53 7.69
N MET A 235 9.21 -19.81 8.23
CA MET A 235 7.81 -20.26 8.33
C MET A 235 7.17 -20.52 6.96
N LEU A 236 7.45 -19.67 5.96
CA LEU A 236 6.97 -19.88 4.58
C LEU A 236 7.53 -21.17 3.97
N PHE A 237 8.72 -21.61 4.41
CA PHE A 237 9.46 -22.73 3.82
C PHE A 237 9.50 -24.00 4.70
N ASP A 238 9.16 -23.92 5.99
CA ASP A 238 9.27 -25.02 6.99
C ASP A 238 7.94 -25.73 7.32
N SER A 239 6.84 -25.38 6.67
CA SER A 239 5.48 -25.93 6.91
C SER A 239 4.87 -26.47 5.59
N PRO A 240 3.70 -27.17 5.51
CA PRO A 240 3.36 -28.18 4.47
C PRO A 240 3.21 -27.65 3.02
N MET A 241 3.53 -26.40 2.80
CA MET A 241 3.67 -25.76 1.51
C MET A 241 4.82 -26.34 0.68
N ASP A 242 5.89 -26.83 1.30
CA ASP A 242 7.10 -27.29 0.59
C ASP A 242 7.44 -26.35 -0.56
N LEU A 243 7.55 -25.06 -0.22
CA LEU A 243 7.54 -23.95 -1.17
C LEU A 243 8.61 -24.14 -2.25
N LEU A 244 9.74 -24.71 -1.85
CA LEU A 244 10.80 -25.09 -2.77
C LEU A 244 10.36 -26.22 -3.70
N GLU A 245 9.89 -27.36 -3.20
CA GLU A 245 9.45 -28.48 -4.05
C GLU A 245 8.30 -28.07 -4.99
N ARG A 246 7.34 -27.26 -4.51
CA ARG A 246 6.23 -26.75 -5.34
C ARG A 246 6.68 -25.73 -6.37
N SER A 247 7.52 -24.77 -5.99
CA SER A 247 8.08 -23.79 -6.93
C SER A 247 8.89 -24.51 -8.00
N LEU A 248 9.75 -25.44 -7.61
CA LEU A 248 10.55 -26.24 -8.53
C LEU A 248 9.69 -27.13 -9.43
N ASN A 249 8.61 -27.74 -8.92
CA ASN A 249 7.67 -28.50 -9.75
C ASN A 249 6.91 -27.62 -10.75
N ILE A 250 6.51 -26.41 -10.37
CA ILE A 250 5.89 -25.44 -11.28
C ILE A 250 6.91 -25.01 -12.34
N LEU A 251 8.12 -24.66 -11.91
CA LEU A 251 9.18 -24.18 -12.78
C LEU A 251 9.67 -25.25 -13.77
N ASN A 252 9.69 -26.52 -13.36
CA ASN A 252 10.08 -27.63 -14.23
C ASN A 252 9.17 -27.84 -15.44
N ASN A 253 7.92 -27.37 -15.35
CA ASN A 253 6.96 -27.46 -16.44
C ASN A 253 7.04 -26.29 -17.43
N ILE A 254 7.88 -25.29 -17.16
CA ILE A 254 8.03 -24.11 -18.02
C ILE A 254 9.05 -24.38 -19.11
N ASP A 255 8.83 -23.74 -20.26
CA ASP A 255 9.85 -23.55 -21.27
C ASP A 255 10.73 -22.34 -20.90
N CYS A 256 11.92 -22.63 -20.37
CA CYS A 256 12.82 -21.63 -19.77
C CYS A 256 13.28 -20.55 -20.75
N GLU A 257 13.18 -20.77 -22.07
CA GLU A 257 13.51 -19.76 -23.09
C GLU A 257 12.65 -18.48 -22.97
N ASN A 258 11.49 -18.57 -22.32
CA ASN A 258 10.57 -17.44 -22.15
C ASN A 258 10.72 -16.71 -20.81
N ILE A 259 11.60 -17.17 -19.90
CA ILE A 259 11.78 -16.56 -18.59
C ILE A 259 13.05 -15.69 -18.61
N LYS A 260 12.89 -14.36 -18.47
CA LYS A 260 14.02 -13.43 -18.32
C LYS A 260 14.36 -13.23 -16.85
N ILE A 261 15.16 -14.08 -16.24
CA ILE A 261 15.68 -13.83 -14.88
C ILE A 261 16.95 -13.02 -15.02
N GLU A 262 16.90 -11.74 -14.64
CA GLU A 262 18.06 -10.83 -14.76
C GLU A 262 19.05 -10.99 -13.60
N GLU A 263 18.56 -11.33 -12.41
CA GLU A 263 19.34 -11.58 -11.20
C GLU A 263 18.75 -12.83 -10.53
N GLY A 264 19.58 -13.80 -10.10
CA GLY A 264 19.16 -15.16 -9.72
C GLY A 264 17.91 -15.25 -8.84
N LEU A 265 17.19 -16.38 -8.94
CA LEU A 265 15.83 -16.55 -8.40
C LEU A 265 15.68 -16.17 -6.92
N LEU A 266 16.71 -16.43 -6.11
CA LEU A 266 16.69 -16.24 -4.66
C LEU A 266 17.67 -15.14 -4.28
N SER A 267 17.19 -14.16 -3.51
CA SER A 267 18.00 -13.07 -2.99
C SER A 267 19.08 -13.56 -2.02
N GLU A 268 20.13 -12.77 -1.81
CA GLU A 268 21.19 -13.07 -0.83
C GLU A 268 20.61 -13.35 0.57
N LYS A 269 19.53 -12.66 0.94
CA LYS A 269 18.85 -12.89 2.21
C LYS A 269 18.22 -14.28 2.27
N ILE A 270 17.51 -14.69 1.22
CA ILE A 270 16.93 -16.04 1.16
C ILE A 270 18.05 -17.09 1.18
N ASP A 271 19.16 -16.86 0.46
CA ASP A 271 20.33 -17.74 0.46
C ASP A 271 20.89 -17.95 1.86
N ASN A 272 21.03 -16.86 2.62
CA ASN A 272 21.56 -16.90 3.98
C ASN A 272 20.63 -17.65 4.95
N VAL A 273 19.32 -17.52 4.79
CA VAL A 273 18.33 -18.15 5.69
C VAL A 273 18.08 -19.61 5.32
N LEU A 274 18.03 -19.93 4.02
CA LEU A 274 17.54 -21.22 3.53
C LEU A 274 18.56 -22.04 2.74
N GLY A 275 19.77 -21.54 2.48
CA GLY A 275 20.74 -22.17 1.57
C GLY A 275 20.97 -23.67 1.80
N GLU A 276 21.17 -24.09 3.05
CA GLU A 276 21.34 -25.52 3.37
C GLU A 276 20.07 -26.34 3.10
N LYS A 277 18.89 -25.79 3.42
CA LYS A 277 17.61 -26.45 3.17
C LYS A 277 17.31 -26.54 1.67
N ILE A 278 17.63 -25.48 0.92
CA ILE A 278 17.54 -25.43 -0.53
C ILE A 278 18.42 -26.53 -1.13
N GLN A 279 19.68 -26.62 -0.70
CA GLN A 279 20.60 -27.67 -1.14
C GLN A 279 20.03 -29.08 -0.88
N GLU A 280 19.60 -29.38 0.35
CA GLU A 280 19.08 -30.71 0.71
C GLU A 280 17.88 -31.12 -0.18
N ARG A 281 16.99 -30.17 -0.47
CA ARG A 281 15.79 -30.38 -1.27
C ARG A 281 16.09 -30.49 -2.76
N LEU A 282 17.00 -29.67 -3.29
CA LEU A 282 17.46 -29.78 -4.68
C LEU A 282 18.08 -31.14 -4.95
N LEU A 283 18.94 -31.62 -4.06
CA LEU A 283 19.54 -32.96 -4.18
C LEU A 283 18.45 -34.04 -4.27
N LYS A 284 17.42 -33.99 -3.40
CA LYS A 284 16.28 -34.94 -3.45
C LYS A 284 15.54 -34.90 -4.79
N LEU A 285 15.38 -33.73 -5.42
CA LEU A 285 14.70 -33.59 -6.72
C LEU A 285 15.55 -34.12 -7.87
N ILE A 286 16.86 -33.84 -7.85
CA ILE A 286 17.82 -34.41 -8.82
C ILE A 286 17.77 -35.94 -8.75
N TYR A 287 17.81 -36.52 -7.54
CA TYR A 287 17.70 -37.96 -7.33
C TYR A 287 16.41 -38.56 -7.91
N LYS A 288 15.29 -37.84 -7.81
CA LYS A 288 14.00 -38.27 -8.37
C LYS A 288 13.90 -38.11 -9.89
N LYS A 289 14.89 -37.48 -10.57
CA LYS A 289 14.88 -37.14 -12.00
C LYS A 289 13.70 -36.24 -12.40
N ASN A 290 13.24 -35.40 -11.47
CA ASN A 290 12.03 -34.61 -11.64
C ASN A 290 12.32 -33.17 -12.08
N MET A 291 13.51 -32.88 -12.61
CA MET A 291 13.86 -31.52 -13.03
C MET A 291 14.81 -31.50 -14.23
N LYS A 292 14.51 -30.65 -15.23
CA LYS A 292 15.35 -30.42 -16.43
C LYS A 292 16.60 -29.60 -16.08
N TYR A 293 17.71 -29.86 -16.76
CA TYR A 293 18.97 -29.11 -16.56
C TYR A 293 18.82 -27.62 -16.82
N ASP A 294 18.11 -27.23 -17.89
CA ASP A 294 17.89 -25.83 -18.23
C ASP A 294 17.27 -25.07 -17.06
N VAL A 295 16.35 -25.69 -16.34
CA VAL A 295 15.70 -25.08 -15.16
C VAL A 295 16.71 -24.82 -14.04
N PHE A 296 17.69 -25.71 -13.81
CA PHE A 296 18.77 -25.47 -12.85
C PHE A 296 19.66 -24.29 -13.25
N PHE A 297 19.98 -24.20 -14.53
CA PHE A 297 20.84 -23.16 -15.07
C PHE A 297 20.16 -21.80 -15.06
N TYR A 298 18.94 -21.70 -15.62
CA TYR A 298 18.20 -20.44 -15.72
C TYR A 298 17.78 -19.86 -14.36
N LEU A 299 17.57 -20.71 -13.35
CA LEU A 299 17.21 -20.26 -12.00
C LEU A 299 18.42 -20.05 -11.09
N ASP A 300 19.65 -20.21 -11.60
CA ASP A 300 20.89 -20.14 -10.82
C ASP A 300 20.88 -21.07 -9.58
N LEU A 301 20.29 -22.26 -9.72
CA LEU A 301 20.20 -23.24 -8.63
C LEU A 301 21.47 -24.10 -8.50
N LEU A 302 22.33 -24.06 -9.52
CA LEU A 302 23.61 -24.78 -9.50
C LEU A 302 24.54 -24.26 -8.39
N LYS A 303 24.39 -23.00 -7.96
CA LYS A 303 25.19 -22.41 -6.87
C LYS A 303 25.06 -23.16 -5.53
N TYR A 304 23.99 -23.93 -5.32
CA TYR A 304 23.79 -24.71 -4.10
C TYR A 304 24.42 -26.12 -4.15
N LEU A 305 24.91 -26.56 -5.32
CA LEU A 305 25.59 -27.85 -5.46
C LEU A 305 27.08 -27.69 -5.09
N LYS A 306 27.62 -28.64 -4.31
CA LYS A 306 29.02 -28.64 -3.90
C LYS A 306 29.88 -29.36 -4.96
N ASN A 307 31.18 -29.11 -4.98
CA ASN A 307 32.11 -29.75 -5.93
C ASN A 307 32.11 -31.29 -5.82
N ASP A 308 31.80 -31.85 -4.65
CA ASP A 308 31.69 -33.30 -4.47
C ASP A 308 30.38 -33.87 -5.06
N ASP A 309 29.47 -33.01 -5.54
CA ASP A 309 28.26 -33.37 -6.29
C ASP A 309 28.55 -33.51 -7.81
N THR A 310 29.81 -33.73 -8.21
CA THR A 310 30.23 -33.88 -9.62
C THR A 310 29.55 -35.03 -10.37
N ASP A 311 29.16 -36.11 -9.68
CA ASP A 311 28.42 -37.21 -10.29
C ASP A 311 27.02 -36.78 -10.77
N TYR A 312 26.46 -35.72 -10.18
CA TYR A 312 25.14 -35.18 -10.53
C TYR A 312 25.21 -34.21 -11.71
N LEU A 313 26.29 -33.43 -11.82
CA LEU A 313 26.51 -32.53 -12.96
C LEU A 313 26.67 -33.33 -14.26
N ASN A 314 27.46 -34.41 -14.23
CA ASN A 314 27.59 -35.36 -15.34
C ASN A 314 26.26 -36.04 -15.68
N TYR A 315 25.36 -36.19 -14.71
CA TYR A 315 24.04 -36.80 -14.91
C TYR A 315 23.04 -35.82 -15.57
N LEU A 316 23.11 -34.53 -15.24
CA LEU A 316 22.24 -33.50 -15.83
C LEU A 316 22.62 -33.19 -17.28
N GLU A 317 23.89 -33.31 -17.68
CA GLU A 317 24.34 -33.14 -19.08
C GLU A 317 23.85 -34.25 -20.04
N ASN A 318 23.32 -35.37 -19.50
CA ASN A 318 22.89 -36.54 -20.27
C ASN A 318 21.35 -36.67 -20.42
N ILE A 319 20.57 -35.67 -19.99
CA ILE A 319 19.09 -35.60 -20.13
C ILE A 319 18.73 -34.44 -21.05
#